data_AF-A0A9D1ZTZ7-F1
#
_entry.id   AF-A0A9D1ZTZ7-F1
#
_cell.length_a   1.000
_cell.length_b   1.000
_cell.length_c   1.000
_cell.angle_alpha   90.00
_cell.angle_beta   90.00
_cell.angle_gamma   90.00
#
_symmetry.space_group_name_H-M   'P 1'
#
loop_
_entity.id
_entity.type
_entity.pdbx_description
1 polymer ?
#
loop_
_entity_poly.entity_id
_entity_poly.type
_entity_poly.pdbx_seq_one_letter_code
_entity_poly.pdbx_strand_id
1 'polypeptide(L)'
;FKEHGLEKYLGETTLADKGYVGLGLLTPTKRKPGLKMPKVVKDNNRVINKLRVVVERVIAQIKTWRVLHSVFRRPLGVYGRVFSVVRGLVFLAAGHSL
;
A
#
# COMPACT_ATOMS: atom_id res chain seq x y z
N PHE A 1 -0.11 -14.98 11.40
CA PHE A 1 1.26 -15.33 10.95
C PHE A 1 1.49 -16.83 11.04
N LYS A 2 1.36 -17.44 12.23
CA LYS A 2 1.40 -18.91 12.41
C LYS A 2 0.37 -19.68 11.59
N GLU A 3 -0.89 -19.26 11.69
CA GLU A 3 -2.00 -19.93 11.00
C GLU A 3 -1.90 -19.92 9.47
N HIS A 4 -1.21 -18.94 8.89
CA HIS A 4 -1.05 -18.80 7.43
C HIS A 4 0.34 -19.26 6.93
N GLY A 5 1.17 -19.86 7.80
CA GLY A 5 2.53 -20.31 7.45
C GLY A 5 3.47 -19.19 6.98
N LEU A 6 3.18 -17.95 7.35
CA LEU A 6 3.95 -16.77 6.92
C LEU A 6 5.18 -16.53 7.79
N GLU A 7 5.31 -17.24 8.91
CA GLU A 7 6.48 -17.18 9.79
C GLU A 7 7.79 -17.57 9.12
N LYS A 8 7.75 -18.41 8.08
CA LYS A 8 8.93 -18.80 7.31
C LYS A 8 9.62 -17.63 6.60
N TYR A 9 8.91 -16.51 6.45
CA TYR A 9 9.44 -15.28 5.87
C TYR A 9 9.82 -14.24 6.93
N LEU A 10 9.60 -14.52 8.22
CA LEU A 10 9.95 -13.65 9.31
C LEU A 10 11.33 -14.03 9.85
N GLY A 11 12.21 -13.05 9.95
CA GLY A 11 13.52 -13.19 10.58
C GLY A 11 13.91 -11.90 11.31
N GLU A 12 15.08 -11.90 11.95
CA GLU A 12 15.56 -10.76 12.74
C GLU A 12 15.67 -9.46 11.93
N THR A 13 15.95 -9.55 10.64
CA THR A 13 16.04 -8.41 9.73
C THR A 13 14.70 -7.95 9.18
N THR A 14 13.60 -8.63 9.50
CA THR A 14 12.28 -8.28 8.99
C THR A 14 11.76 -7.02 9.68
N LEU A 15 11.55 -5.97 8.89
CA LEU A 15 11.03 -4.70 9.35
C LEU A 15 9.55 -4.84 9.74
N ALA A 16 9.22 -4.61 11.01
CA ALA A 16 7.87 -4.77 11.52
C ALA A 16 7.36 -3.51 12.22
N ASP A 17 6.03 -3.47 12.38
CA ASP A 17 5.40 -2.42 13.19
C ASP A 17 5.66 -2.61 14.70
N LYS A 18 5.49 -1.54 15.48
CA LYS A 18 5.61 -1.55 16.95
C LYS A 18 4.62 -2.50 17.61
N GLY A 19 3.52 -2.85 16.96
CA GLY A 19 2.61 -3.90 17.44
C GLY A 19 3.23 -5.30 17.49
N TYR A 20 4.36 -5.52 16.81
CA TYR A 20 5.05 -6.81 16.73
C TYR A 20 6.30 -6.89 17.63
N VAL A 21 6.46 -5.96 18.58
CA VAL A 21 7.53 -6.02 19.57
C VAL A 21 7.41 -7.30 20.39
N GLY A 22 8.53 -8.01 20.58
CA GLY A 22 8.57 -9.29 21.29
C GLY A 22 8.62 -10.53 20.39
N LEU A 23 8.50 -10.36 19.08
CA LEU A 23 8.60 -11.45 18.09
C LEU A 23 9.99 -11.59 17.46
N GLY A 24 11.01 -10.94 18.00
CA GLY A 24 12.37 -10.95 17.45
C GLY A 24 12.54 -10.20 16.12
N LEU A 25 11.53 -9.43 15.69
CA LEU A 25 11.56 -8.66 14.45
C LEU A 25 12.21 -7.29 14.63
N LEU A 26 12.77 -6.74 13.56
CA LEU A 26 13.33 -5.40 13.53
C LEU A 26 12.20 -4.37 13.70
N THR A 27 12.06 -3.85 14.92
CA THR A 27 11.03 -2.88 15.29
C THR A 27 11.67 -1.62 15.87
N PRO A 28 11.08 -0.43 15.65
CA PRO A 28 11.57 0.78 16.27
C PRO A 28 11.46 0.68 17.80
N THR A 29 12.53 1.04 18.50
CA THR A 29 12.57 0.99 19.96
C THR A 29 11.56 1.97 20.56
N LYS A 30 10.69 1.48 21.45
CA LYS A 30 9.71 2.31 22.17
C LYS A 30 10.42 3.14 23.24
N ARG A 31 10.09 4.42 23.33
CA ARG A 31 10.55 5.28 24.42
C ARG A 31 9.91 4.82 25.73
N LYS A 32 10.72 4.63 26.77
CA LYS A 32 10.25 4.36 28.14
C LYS A 32 9.76 5.67 28.79
N PRO A 33 8.64 5.66 29.54
CA PRO A 33 8.19 6.82 30.32
C PRO A 33 9.29 7.28 31.29
N GLY A 34 9.42 8.60 31.48
CA GLY A 34 10.41 9.20 32.39
C GLY A 34 11.87 9.20 31.91
N LEU A 35 12.23 8.42 30.88
CA LEU A 35 13.60 8.34 30.37
C LEU A 35 13.80 9.16 29.09
N LYS A 36 14.95 9.86 29.01
CA LYS A 36 15.43 10.45 27.76
C LYS A 36 15.96 9.33 26.86
N MET A 37 15.52 9.33 25.60
CA MET A 37 15.97 8.33 24.64
C MET A 37 17.39 8.67 24.17
N PRO A 38 18.34 7.71 24.19
CA PRO A 38 19.69 7.94 23.71
C PRO A 38 19.68 8.40 22.25
N LYS A 39 20.62 9.28 21.87
CA LYS A 39 20.71 9.83 20.51
C LYS A 39 20.87 8.73 19.46
N VAL A 40 21.72 7.74 19.74
CA VAL A 40 21.95 6.57 18.87
C VAL A 40 20.65 5.80 18.58
N VAL A 41 19.81 5.58 19.61
CA VAL A 41 18.51 4.90 19.44
C VAL A 41 17.56 5.74 18.61
N LYS A 42 17.59 7.07 18.76
CA LYS A 42 16.79 8.00 17.97
C LYS A 42 17.20 7.98 16.49
N ASP A 43 18.50 7.93 16.22
CA ASP A 43 19.04 7.89 14.86
C ASP A 43 18.69 6.57 14.16
N ASN A 44 18.83 5.43 14.86
CA ASN A 44 18.39 4.13 14.36
C ASN A 44 16.88 4.11 14.06
N ASN A 45 16.06 4.61 14.98
CA ASN A 45 14.62 4.73 14.78
C ASN A 45 14.26 5.62 13.57
N ARG A 46 15.07 6.65 13.28
CA ARG A 46 14.87 7.51 12.11
C ARG A 46 15.07 6.74 10.81
N VAL A 47 16.08 5.88 10.73
CA VAL A 47 16.33 5.02 9.56
C VAL A 47 15.19 4.02 9.39
N ILE A 48 14.80 3.31 10.45
CA ILE A 48 13.70 2.34 10.43
C ILE A 48 12.39 3.00 10.00
N ASN A 49 12.05 4.15 10.58
CA ASN A 49 10.84 4.88 10.22
C ASN A 49 10.85 5.38 8.77
N LYS A 50 12.01 5.75 8.21
CA LYS A 50 12.12 6.18 6.81
C LYS A 50 11.74 5.05 5.85
N LEU A 51 12.16 3.82 6.14
CA LEU A 51 11.80 2.63 5.37
C LEU A 51 10.30 2.32 5.50
N ARG A 52 9.77 2.37 6.73
CA ARG A 52 8.36 2.11 7.00
C ARG A 52 7.41 3.07 6.29
N VAL A 53 7.77 4.35 6.20
CA VAL A 53 6.91 5.38 5.60
C VAL A 53 6.53 5.04 4.16
N VAL A 54 7.41 4.36 3.42
CA VAL A 54 7.14 3.93 2.03
C VAL A 54 5.99 2.92 2.02
N VAL A 55 6.09 1.88 2.85
CA VAL A 55 5.07 0.82 2.95
C VAL A 55 3.75 1.39 3.45
N GLU A 56 3.78 2.24 4.48
CA GLU A 56 2.59 2.90 5.02
C GLU A 56 1.89 3.78 3.98
N ARG A 57 2.67 4.51 3.16
CA ARG A 57 2.11 5.33 2.08
C ARG A 57 1.43 4.47 1.02
N VAL A 58 2.02 3.33 0.64
CA VAL A 58 1.42 2.37 -0.30
C VAL A 58 0.12 1.81 0.28
N ILE A 59 0.12 1.36 1.53
CA ILE A 59 -1.11 0.88 2.22
C ILE A 59 -2.17 1.98 2.25
N ALA A 60 -1.80 3.22 2.55
CA ALA A 60 -2.74 4.35 2.55
C ALA A 60 -3.32 4.61 1.16
N GLN A 61 -2.53 4.53 0.09
CA GLN A 61 -3.03 4.64 -1.29
C GLN A 61 -4.00 3.51 -1.67
N ILE A 62 -3.75 2.30 -1.19
CA ILE A 62 -4.64 1.14 -1.38
C ILE A 62 -5.94 1.34 -0.60
N LYS A 63 -5.86 1.69 0.70
CA LYS A 63 -7.02 1.93 1.56
C LYS A 63 -7.90 3.07 1.08
N THR A 64 -7.31 4.10 0.47
CA THR A 64 -8.02 5.24 -0.12
C THR A 64 -8.46 5.00 -1.56
N TRP A 65 -8.26 3.78 -2.09
CA TRP A 65 -8.58 3.38 -3.45
C TRP A 65 -7.89 4.21 -4.56
N ARG A 66 -6.98 5.12 -4.22
CA ARG A 66 -6.34 6.04 -5.17
C ARG A 66 -5.52 5.30 -6.21
N VAL A 67 -4.72 4.32 -5.79
CA VAL A 67 -3.90 3.52 -6.73
C VAL A 67 -4.77 2.66 -7.66
N LEU A 68 -5.87 2.11 -7.13
CA LEU A 68 -6.80 1.29 -7.91
C LEU A 68 -7.60 2.14 -8.90
N HIS A 69 -8.06 3.32 -8.51
CA HIS A 69 -8.78 4.21 -9.42
C HIS A 69 -7.88 4.86 -10.47
N SER A 70 -6.66 5.25 -10.12
CA SER A 70 -5.76 5.99 -11.04
C SER A 70 -5.09 5.10 -12.09
N VAL A 71 -4.74 3.86 -11.76
CA VAL A 71 -3.97 2.98 -12.66
C VAL A 71 -4.89 2.00 -13.41
N PHE A 72 -5.97 1.53 -12.77
CA PHE A 72 -6.81 0.48 -13.34
C PHE A 72 -8.09 1.01 -14.01
N ARG A 73 -8.63 2.15 -13.58
CA ARG A 73 -9.84 2.73 -14.20
C ARG A 73 -9.50 3.83 -15.19
N ARG A 74 -10.15 3.83 -16.35
CA ARG A 74 -10.08 4.97 -17.27
C ARG A 74 -10.78 6.19 -16.64
N PRO A 75 -10.38 7.43 -16.99
CA PRO A 75 -11.06 8.62 -16.50
C PRO A 75 -12.54 8.61 -16.87
N LEU A 76 -13.42 8.95 -15.92
CA LEU A 76 -14.88 8.92 -16.11
C LEU A 76 -15.35 9.73 -17.34
N GLY A 77 -14.71 10.86 -17.63
CA GLY A 77 -15.02 11.70 -18.78
C GLY A 77 -14.79 11.06 -20.16
N VAL A 78 -14.07 9.93 -20.24
CA VAL A 78 -13.79 9.23 -21.50
C VAL A 78 -14.86 8.18 -21.82
N TYR A 79 -15.62 7.72 -20.82
CA TYR A 79 -16.60 6.64 -21.01
C TYR A 79 -17.70 7.02 -21.99
N GLY A 80 -18.20 8.25 -21.98
CA GLY A 80 -19.22 8.69 -22.94
C GLY A 80 -18.78 8.47 -24.39
N ARG A 81 -17.54 8.87 -24.72
CA ARG A 81 -16.95 8.66 -26.05
C ARG A 81 -16.81 7.18 -26.38
N VAL A 82 -16.31 6.37 -25.44
CA VAL A 82 -16.15 4.91 -25.64
C VAL A 82 -17.50 4.26 -25.90
N PHE A 83 -18.53 4.59 -25.12
CA PHE A 83 -19.88 4.08 -25.34
C PHE A 83 -20.44 4.49 -26.70
N SER A 84 -20.27 5.74 -27.13
CA SER A 84 -20.70 6.19 -28.47
C SER A 84 -20.01 5.42 -29.59
N VAL A 85 -18.71 5.19 -29.49
CA VAL A 85 -17.94 4.42 -30.48
C VAL A 85 -18.38 2.96 -30.52
N VAL A 86 -18.47 2.31 -29.35
CA VAL A 86 -18.93 0.91 -29.26
C VAL A 86 -20.35 0.77 -29.79
N ARG A 87 -21.26 1.69 -29.44
CA ARG A 87 -22.61 1.73 -30.01
C ARG A 87 -22.56 1.79 -31.53
N GLY A 88 -21.79 2.73 -32.10
CA GLY A 88 -21.68 2.85 -33.55
C GLY A 88 -21.14 1.61 -34.24
N LEU A 89 -20.14 0.95 -33.66
CA LEU A 89 -19.60 -0.30 -34.19
C LEU A 89 -20.63 -1.43 -34.17
N VAL A 90 -21.42 -1.55 -33.10
CA VAL A 90 -22.49 -2.56 -33.01
C VAL A 90 -23.58 -2.31 -34.05
N PHE A 91 -24.02 -1.06 -34.22
CA PHE A 91 -25.04 -0.72 -35.23
C PHE A 91 -24.53 -0.94 -36.66
N LEU A 92 -23.28 -0.58 -36.94
CA LEU A 92 -22.62 -0.88 -38.21
C LEU A 92 -22.56 -2.38 -38.49
N ALA A 93 -22.17 -3.19 -37.50
CA ALA A 93 -22.13 -4.65 -37.64
C ALA A 93 -23.51 -5.27 -37.85
N ALA A 94 -24.56 -4.64 -37.32
CA ALA A 94 -25.95 -5.08 -37.46
C ALA A 94 -26.64 -4.56 -38.74
N GLY A 95 -25.95 -3.77 -39.58
CA GLY A 95 -26.50 -3.22 -40.82
C GLY A 95 -27.51 -2.09 -40.64
N HIS A 96 -27.57 -1.48 -39.46
CA HIS A 96 -28.45 -0.36 -39.16
C HIS A 96 -27.70 0.98 -39.27
N SER A 97 -28.36 2.03 -39.76
CA SER A 97 -27.83 3.39 -39.65
C SER A 97 -27.86 3.86 -38.19
N LEU A 98 -26.87 4.70 -37.84
CA LEU A 98 -26.58 5.19 -36.47
C LEU A 98 -27.77 5.85 -35.75
#